data_AF-A0A936E892-F1
#
_entry.id   AF-A0A936E892-F1
#
_cell.length_a   1.000
_cell.length_b   1.000
_cell.length_c   1.000
_cell.angle_alpha   90.00
_cell.angle_beta   90.00
_cell.angle_gamma   90.00
#
_symmetry.space_group_name_H-M   'P 1'
#
loop_
_entity.id
_entity.type
_entity.pdbx_description
1 polymer ?
#
loop_
_entity_poly.entity_id
_entity_poly.type
_entity_poly.pdbx_seq_one_letter_code
_entity_poly.pdbx_strand_id
1 'polypeptide(L)' 'MSIAELMQTVQFVVDQQGQQTAVQMDIATWNALQRLIEDLEDMAEIAQAQQEQEETFAWETVLAEYQTLHGLKADVSP' A
#
# COMPACT_ATOMS: atom_id res chain seq x y z
N MET A 1 -0.19 -11.47 -8.10
CA MET A 1 -0.79 -12.63 -7.42
C MET A 1 -2.12 -12.20 -6.85
N SER A 2 -3.13 -13.06 -6.91
CA SER A 2 -4.34 -12.88 -6.13
C SER A 2 -4.10 -13.21 -4.65
N ILE A 3 -4.92 -12.68 -3.74
CA ILE A 3 -4.87 -13.01 -2.30
C ILE A 3 -4.97 -14.52 -2.09
N ALA A 4 -5.81 -15.20 -2.87
CA ALA A 4 -5.98 -16.64 -2.79
C ALA A 4 -4.69 -17.41 -3.12
N GLU A 5 -3.86 -16.90 -4.04
CA GLU A 5 -2.56 -17.49 -4.37
C GLU A 5 -1.52 -17.22 -3.26
N LEU A 6 -1.53 -16.02 -2.66
CA LEU A 6 -0.66 -15.69 -1.52
C LEU A 6 -0.98 -16.54 -0.28
N MET A 7 -2.27 -16.85 -0.05
CA MET A 7 -2.70 -17.66 1.08
C MET A 7 -2.38 -19.16 0.94
N GLN A 8 -2.02 -19.63 -0.26
CA GLN A 8 -1.62 -21.03 -0.46
C GLN A 8 -0.17 -21.31 -0.06
N THR A 9 0.66 -20.28 0.10
CA THR A 9 2.09 -20.41 0.41
C THR A 9 2.42 -20.23 1.89
N VAL A 10 1.47 -19.76 2.69
CA VAL A 10 1.68 -19.49 4.12
C VAL A 10 1.65 -20.78 4.94
N GLN A 11 2.48 -20.81 5.98
CA GLN A 11 2.56 -21.91 6.94
C GLN A 11 2.17 -21.40 8.33
N PHE A 12 1.62 -22.28 9.15
CA PHE A 12 1.24 -21.93 10.52
C PHE A 12 2.25 -22.49 11.51
N VAL A 13 2.73 -21.64 12.42
CA VAL A 13 3.48 -22.05 13.60
C VAL A 13 2.46 -22.36 14.69
N VAL A 14 2.59 -23.52 15.33
CA VAL A 14 1.69 -23.97 16.39
C VAL A 14 2.43 -24.15 17.71
N ASP A 15 1.71 -23.99 18.82
CA ASP A 15 2.22 -24.33 20.15
C ASP A 15 2.16 -25.85 20.43
N GLN A 16 2.52 -26.25 21.65
CA GLN A 16 2.52 -27.66 22.08
C GLN A 16 1.11 -28.26 22.16
N GLN A 17 0.07 -27.42 22.19
CA GLN A 17 -1.34 -27.82 22.21
C GLN A 17 -1.93 -27.84 20.78
N GLY A 18 -1.13 -27.50 19.76
CA GLY A 18 -1.55 -27.43 18.37
C GLY A 18 -2.31 -26.15 18.02
N GLN A 19 -2.30 -25.14 18.89
CA GLN A 19 -2.93 -23.85 18.61
C GLN A 19 -2.01 -22.99 17.74
N GLN A 20 -2.58 -22.34 16.71
CA GLN A 20 -1.84 -21.46 15.82
C GLN A 20 -1.40 -20.20 16.57
N THR A 21 -0.11 -19.90 16.55
CA THR A 21 0.48 -18.75 17.27
C THR A 21 1.11 -17.73 16.34
N ALA A 22 1.55 -18.15 15.15
CA ALA A 22 2.10 -17.25 14.13
C ALA A 22 1.89 -17.81 12.72
N VAL A 23 2.03 -16.93 11.74
CA VAL A 23 2.08 -17.29 10.31
C VAL A 23 3.49 -17.07 9.81
N GLN A 24 4.06 -18.07 9.16
CA GLN A 24 5.32 -18.00 8.46
C GLN A 24 5.07 -17.87 6.96
N MET A 25 5.71 -16.90 6.33
CA MET A 25 5.65 -16.66 4.89
C MET A 25 7.00 -16.12 4.41
N ASP A 26 7.26 -16.21 3.11
CA ASP A 26 8.43 -15.57 2.53
C ASP A 26 8.26 -14.04 2.46
N ILE A 27 9.39 -13.33 2.38
CA ILE A 27 9.38 -11.86 2.41
C ILE A 27 8.66 -11.26 1.20
N ALA A 28 8.70 -11.90 0.03
CA ALA A 28 8.02 -11.36 -1.14
C ALA A 28 6.49 -11.43 -0.97
N THR A 29 5.99 -12.55 -0.43
CA THR A 29 4.58 -12.73 -0.04
C THR A 29 4.17 -11.71 1.03
N TRP A 30 4.99 -11.51 2.07
CA TRP A 30 4.73 -10.50 3.11
C TRP A 30 4.63 -9.09 2.52
N ASN A 31 5.59 -8.67 1.69
CA ASN A 31 5.58 -7.35 1.06
C ASN A 31 4.37 -7.17 0.12
N ALA A 32 3.97 -8.21 -0.59
CA ALA A 32 2.78 -8.17 -1.44
C ALA A 32 1.49 -8.01 -0.62
N LEU A 33 1.40 -8.69 0.54
CA LEU A 33 0.28 -8.53 1.45
C LEU A 33 0.22 -7.12 2.04
N GLN A 34 1.36 -6.55 2.46
CA GLN A 34 1.41 -5.19 2.98
C GLN A 34 0.89 -4.17 1.97
N ARG A 35 1.39 -4.22 0.72
CA ARG A 35 0.93 -3.31 -0.35
C ARG A 35 -0.57 -3.41 -0.61
N LEU A 36 -1.11 -4.62 -0.56
CA LEU A 36 -2.54 -4.82 -0.76
C LEU A 36 -3.37 -4.22 0.38
N ILE A 37 -2.85 -4.26 1.62
CA ILE A 37 -3.51 -3.59 2.75
C ILE A 37 -3.44 -2.07 2.58
N GLU A 38 -2.27 -1.53 2.22
CA GLU A 38 -2.08 -0.10 1.93
C GLU A 38 -3.04 0.37 0.82
N ASP A 39 -3.15 -0.37 -0.30
CA ASP A 39 -4.07 -0.04 -1.39
C ASP A 39 -5.54 0.04 -0.91
N LEU A 40 -5.95 -0.85 0.00
CA LEU A 40 -7.31 -0.87 0.55
C LEU A 40 -7.57 0.31 1.50
N GLU A 41 -6.56 0.68 2.30
CA GLU A 41 -6.59 1.85 3.17
C GLU A 41 -6.68 3.14 2.33
N ASP A 42 -5.80 3.29 1.33
CA ASP A 42 -5.80 4.41 0.39
C ASP A 42 -7.16 4.57 -0.32
N MET A 43 -7.76 3.46 -0.76
CA MET A 43 -9.09 3.48 -1.37
C MET A 43 -10.17 4.01 -0.41
N ALA A 44 -10.11 3.63 0.86
CA ALA A 44 -11.05 4.10 1.86
C ALA A 44 -10.85 5.58 2.18
N GLU A 45 -9.60 6.03 2.29
CA GLU A 45 -9.25 7.44 2.50
C GLU A 45 -9.72 8.31 1.32
N ILE A 46 -9.47 7.89 0.09
CA ILE A 46 -9.95 8.59 -1.12
C ILE A 46 -11.48 8.69 -1.11
N ALA A 47 -12.18 7.59 -0.78
CA ALA A 47 -13.64 7.60 -0.71
C ALA A 47 -14.16 8.57 0.36
N GLN A 48 -13.48 8.63 1.51
CA GLN A 48 -13.81 9.57 2.58
C GLN A 48 -13.56 11.02 2.15
N ALA A 49 -12.41 11.35 1.58
CA ALA A 49 -12.08 12.68 1.09
C ALA A 49 -13.08 13.17 0.03
N GLN A 50 -13.53 12.27 -0.86
CA GLN A 50 -14.59 12.56 -1.83
C GLN A 50 -15.92 12.87 -1.15
N GLN A 51 -16.30 12.13 -0.11
CA GLN A 51 -17.52 12.38 0.66
C GLN A 51 -17.47 13.74 1.38
N GLU A 52 -16.31 14.09 1.93
CA GLU A 52 -16.07 15.36 2.63
C GLU A 52 -15.89 16.55 1.67
N GLN A 53 -15.86 16.30 0.35
CA GLN A 53 -15.62 17.29 -0.70
C GLN A 53 -14.31 18.07 -0.47
N GLU A 54 -13.28 17.35 -0.02
CA GLU A 54 -11.95 17.93 0.12
C GLU A 54 -11.45 18.48 -1.22
N GLU A 55 -10.69 19.57 -1.15
CA GLU A 55 -10.11 20.18 -2.34
C GLU A 55 -9.09 19.24 -2.97
N THR A 56 -9.27 18.95 -4.26
CA THR A 56 -8.37 18.07 -5.01
C THR A 56 -7.54 18.89 -5.99
N PHE A 57 -6.25 18.57 -6.07
CA PHE A 57 -5.31 19.22 -6.98
C PHE A 57 -4.80 18.20 -7.99
N ALA A 58 -4.63 18.62 -9.24
CA ALA A 58 -3.95 17.81 -10.25
C ALA A 58 -2.50 17.59 -9.83
N TRP A 59 -2.03 16.34 -9.92
CA TRP A 59 -0.67 15.97 -9.51
C TRP A 59 0.39 16.80 -10.23
N GLU A 60 0.17 17.10 -11.52
CA GLU A 60 1.08 17.90 -12.33
C GLU A 60 1.23 19.33 -11.79
N THR A 61 0.18 19.91 -11.22
CA THR A 61 0.21 21.24 -10.59
C THR A 61 1.06 21.20 -9.32
N VAL A 62 0.79 20.24 -8.43
CA VAL A 62 1.54 20.05 -7.17
C VAL A 62 3.02 19.80 -7.45
N LEU A 63 3.32 18.97 -8.45
CA LEU A 63 4.69 18.66 -8.85
C LEU A 63 5.42 19.88 -9.41
N ALA A 64 4.77 20.67 -10.27
CA ALA A 64 5.36 21.89 -10.82
C ALA A 64 5.66 22.93 -9.73
N GLU A 65 4.75 23.09 -8.77
CA GLU A 65 4.96 23.97 -7.60
C GLU A 65 6.12 23.49 -6.74
N TYR A 66 6.19 22.19 -6.44
CA TYR A 66 7.28 21.59 -5.68
C TYR A 66 8.64 21.78 -6.37
N GLN A 67 8.71 21.50 -7.68
CA GLN A 67 9.92 21.69 -8.48
C GLN A 67 10.37 23.16 -8.49
N THR A 68 9.43 24.09 -8.61
CA THR A 68 9.70 25.54 -8.56
C THR A 68 10.24 25.95 -7.19
N LEU A 69 9.63 25.46 -6.11
CA LEU A 69 10.03 25.77 -4.74
C LEU A 69 11.43 25.27 -4.40
N HIS A 70 11.82 24.12 -4.94
CA HIS A 70 13.08 23.45 -4.62
C HIS A 70 14.16 23.58 -5.71
N GLY A 71 13.89 24.31 -6.80
CA GLY A 71 14.83 24.51 -7.90
C GLY A 71 15.20 23.21 -8.62
N LEU A 72 14.32 22.21 -8.60
CA LEU A 72 14.53 20.92 -9.26
C LEU A 72 14.19 21.05 -10.74
N LYS A 73 15.02 20.44 -11.62
CA LYS A 73 14.69 20.34 -13.06
C LYS A 73 13.58 19.32 -13.27
N ALA A 74 12.76 19.54 -14.29
CA ALA A 74 11.56 18.75 -14.62
C ALA A 74 11.82 17.26 -15.00
N ASP A 75 13.06 16.79 -14.94
CA ASP A 75 13.48 15.47 -15.44
C ASP A 75 13.24 14.31 -14.45
N VAL A 76 12.52 14.53 -13.36
CA VAL A 76 12.09 13.43 -12.48
C VAL A 76 10.77 12.88 -13.01
N SER A 77 10.86 12.07 -14.05
CA SER A 77 9.76 11.22 -14.53
C SER A 77 9.56 10.05 -13.53
N PRO A 78 8.32 9.56 -13.31
CA PRO A 78 8.08 8.37 -12.50
C PRO A 78 8.71 7.11 -13.11
#